data_AF-A0A2N5WF55-F1
#
_entry.id   AF-A0A2N5WF55-F1
#
_cell.length_a   1.000
_cell.length_b   1.000
_cell.length_c   1.000
_cell.angle_alpha   90.00
_cell.angle_beta   90.00
_cell.angle_gamma   90.00
#
_symmetry.space_group_name_H-M   'P 1'
#
loop_
_entity.id
_entity.type
_entity.pdbx_description
1 polymer ?
#
loop_
_entity_poly.entity_id
_entity_poly.type
_entity_poly.pdbx_seq_one_letter_code
_entity_poly.pdbx_strand_id
1 'polypeptide(L)'
;MMQRQVLINPLINLNVPFIPTTISFAITVIVANIDSEEHEMELSIKSKEGSKIIFSTGKTQISAPNGTDNLVANVDLRNIAVREAGEYVIFLNLDGAPNEDWSYVVNLDQK
;
A
#
# COMPACT_ATOMS: atom_id res chain seq x y z
N MET A 1 25.54 22.44 -59.17
CA MET A 1 25.52 23.02 -57.80
C MET A 1 25.46 21.86 -56.82
N MET A 2 26.47 21.68 -55.95
CA MET A 2 26.43 20.65 -54.92
C MET A 2 25.46 21.10 -53.82
N GLN A 3 24.39 20.33 -53.63
CA GLN A 3 23.43 20.57 -52.57
C GLN A 3 24.09 20.21 -51.24
N ARG A 4 24.37 21.22 -50.42
CA ARG A 4 24.93 21.06 -49.08
C ARG A 4 23.94 20.25 -48.24
N GLN A 5 24.30 19.02 -47.88
CA GLN A 5 23.53 18.22 -46.94
C GLN A 5 23.55 18.91 -45.58
N VAL A 6 22.40 19.42 -45.15
CA VAL A 6 22.22 20.00 -43.83
C VAL A 6 22.03 18.85 -42.85
N LEU A 7 23.01 18.63 -41.98
CA LEU A 7 22.89 17.68 -40.87
C LEU A 7 21.99 18.32 -39.82
N ILE A 8 20.74 17.88 -39.73
CA ILE A 8 19.80 18.28 -38.68
C ILE A 8 19.99 17.29 -37.54
N ASN A 9 20.38 17.77 -36.36
CA ASN A 9 20.45 16.95 -35.15
C ASN A 9 19.21 17.25 -34.29
N PRO A 10 18.11 16.48 -34.43
CA PRO A 10 16.92 16.69 -33.61
C PRO A 10 17.21 16.29 -32.16
N LEU A 11 17.13 17.26 -31.24
CA LEU A 11 17.12 16.98 -29.81
C LEU A 11 15.71 16.50 -29.44
N ILE A 12 15.59 15.21 -29.11
CA ILE A 12 14.34 14.63 -28.59
C ILE A 12 14.42 14.65 -27.06
N ASN A 13 13.64 15.54 -26.43
CA ASN A 13 13.45 15.54 -24.99
C ASN A 13 12.24 14.66 -24.65
N LEU A 14 12.50 13.47 -24.10
CA LEU A 14 11.46 12.59 -23.56
C LEU A 14 11.30 12.88 -22.07
N ASN A 15 10.23 13.57 -21.70
CA ASN A 15 9.85 13.73 -20.30
C ASN A 15 9.03 12.50 -19.90
N VAL A 16 9.60 11.65 -19.04
CA VAL A 16 8.83 10.58 -18.41
C VAL A 16 7.95 11.25 -17.35
N PRO A 17 6.61 11.15 -17.43
CA PRO A 17 5.72 11.91 -16.55
C PRO A 17 5.80 11.46 -15.09
N PHE A 18 6.31 10.24 -14.84
CA PHE A 18 6.32 9.64 -13.51
C PHE A 18 7.28 8.45 -13.46
N ILE A 19 8.10 8.35 -12.41
CA ILE A 19 8.85 7.14 -12.06
C ILE A 19 8.15 6.51 -10.85
N PRO A 20 7.56 5.30 -10.97
CA PRO A 20 6.96 4.60 -9.85
C PRO A 20 7.96 4.38 -8.72
N THR A 21 7.77 5.10 -7.62
CA THR A 21 8.44 4.75 -6.37
C THR A 21 7.75 3.53 -5.80
N THR A 22 8.53 2.48 -5.55
CA THR A 22 8.07 1.32 -4.83
C THR A 22 8.51 1.42 -3.38
N ILE A 23 7.60 1.09 -2.46
CA ILE A 23 7.94 0.92 -1.05
C ILE A 23 7.81 -0.54 -0.67
N SER A 24 8.70 -0.99 0.21
CA SER A 24 8.61 -2.30 0.83
C SER A 24 8.72 -2.13 2.33
N PHE A 25 7.80 -2.72 3.08
CA PHE A 25 7.71 -2.61 4.52
C PHE A 25 6.90 -3.78 5.10
N ALA A 26 7.12 -4.06 6.37
CA ALA A 26 6.35 -5.08 7.08
C ALA A 26 5.37 -4.42 8.04
N ILE A 27 4.17 -5.00 8.14
CA ILE A 27 3.14 -4.61 9.11
C ILE A 27 2.92 -5.79 10.04
N THR A 28 3.00 -5.53 11.35
CA THR A 28 2.58 -6.49 12.38
C THR A 28 1.32 -5.96 13.05
N VAL A 29 0.29 -6.78 13.05
CA VAL A 29 -1.00 -6.50 13.69
C VAL A 29 -1.18 -7.50 14.82
N ILE A 30 -1.61 -6.99 15.98
CA ILE A 30 -1.96 -7.81 17.14
C ILE A 30 -3.42 -7.50 17.47
N VAL A 31 -4.29 -8.51 17.38
CA VAL A 31 -5.70 -8.43 17.76
C VAL A 31 -5.85 -9.16 19.09
N ALA A 32 -6.28 -8.44 20.12
CA ALA A 32 -6.53 -8.99 21.45
C ALA A 32 -7.98 -9.40 21.64
N ASN A 33 -8.22 -10.41 22.48
CA ASN A 33 -9.55 -10.95 22.80
C ASN A 33 -10.35 -11.42 21.59
N ILE A 34 -9.66 -11.96 20.58
CA ILE A 34 -10.30 -12.63 19.46
C ILE A 34 -10.73 -14.03 19.90
N ASP A 35 -11.94 -14.44 19.54
CA ASP A 35 -12.40 -15.79 19.83
C ASP A 35 -11.85 -16.79 18.79
N SER A 36 -12.15 -18.07 18.99
CA SER A 36 -11.64 -19.15 18.14
C SER A 36 -12.47 -19.41 16.88
N GLU A 37 -13.52 -18.62 16.63
CA GLU A 37 -14.37 -18.77 15.45
C GLU A 37 -13.64 -18.31 14.18
N GLU A 38 -14.28 -18.51 13.03
CA GLU A 38 -13.78 -17.95 11.77
C GLU A 38 -14.10 -16.46 11.72
N HIS A 39 -13.07 -15.66 11.46
CA HIS A 39 -13.16 -14.22 11.31
C HIS A 39 -12.76 -13.80 9.89
N GLU A 40 -13.43 -12.78 9.38
CA GLU A 40 -13.07 -12.18 8.10
C GLU A 40 -12.13 -11.00 8.34
N MET A 41 -10.90 -11.09 7.83
CA MET A 41 -9.89 -10.03 7.95
C MET A 41 -9.54 -9.45 6.58
N GLU A 42 -9.42 -8.12 6.52
CA GLU A 42 -8.87 -7.39 5.38
C GLU A 42 -7.89 -6.32 5.87
N LEU A 43 -6.68 -6.31 5.28
CA LEU A 43 -5.72 -5.22 5.45
C LEU A 43 -5.68 -4.39 4.16
N SER A 44 -5.88 -3.09 4.28
CA SER A 44 -5.85 -2.16 3.15
C SER A 44 -5.00 -0.93 3.44
N ILE A 45 -4.44 -0.34 2.39
CA ILE A 45 -3.68 0.91 2.46
C ILE A 45 -4.36 1.93 1.55
N LYS A 46 -4.64 3.11 2.09
CA LYS A 46 -5.36 4.19 1.40
C LYS A 46 -4.58 5.49 1.53
N SER A 47 -4.70 6.40 0.58
CA SER A 47 -4.21 7.77 0.80
C SER A 47 -5.05 8.44 1.88
N LYS A 48 -4.45 9.32 2.68
CA LYS A 48 -5.16 10.04 3.75
C LYS A 48 -6.17 11.04 3.19
N GLU A 49 -5.80 11.74 2.11
CA GLU A 49 -6.64 12.76 1.47
C GLU A 49 -7.63 12.20 0.43
N GLY A 50 -7.45 10.95 -0.01
CA GLY A 50 -8.25 10.35 -1.06
C GLY A 50 -8.78 8.97 -0.64
N SER A 51 -10.00 8.64 -1.04
CA SER A 51 -10.59 7.31 -0.84
C SER A 51 -9.93 6.19 -1.66
N LYS A 52 -8.74 6.44 -2.25
CA LYS A 52 -8.07 5.54 -3.17
C LYS A 52 -7.26 4.49 -2.42
N ILE A 53 -7.72 3.25 -2.52
CA ILE A 53 -6.98 2.07 -2.06
C ILE A 53 -5.79 1.85 -2.99
N ILE A 54 -4.58 1.86 -2.44
CA ILE A 54 -3.34 1.55 -3.18
C ILE A 54 -2.91 0.09 -3.00
N PHE A 55 -3.42 -0.57 -1.96
CA PHE A 55 -3.19 -1.98 -1.69
C PHE A 55 -4.34 -2.56 -0.85
N SER A 56 -4.72 -3.81 -1.13
CA SER A 56 -5.58 -4.61 -0.25
C SER A 56 -5.15 -6.08 -0.35
N THR A 57 -5.16 -6.78 0.79
CA THR A 57 -5.01 -8.24 0.82
C THR A 57 -6.23 -8.96 0.24
N GLY A 58 -7.35 -8.25 0.06
CA GLY A 58 -8.67 -8.85 -0.05
C GLY A 58 -9.15 -9.37 1.31
N LYS A 59 -10.41 -9.83 1.33
CA LYS A 59 -11.02 -10.50 2.48
C LYS A 59 -10.47 -11.92 2.59
N THR A 60 -9.91 -12.25 3.74
CA THR A 60 -9.37 -13.58 4.05
C THR A 60 -9.99 -14.09 5.33
N GLN A 61 -10.38 -15.37 5.31
CA GLN A 61 -10.82 -16.06 6.52
C GLN A 61 -9.62 -16.47 7.36
N ILE A 62 -9.66 -16.15 8.64
CA ILE A 62 -8.68 -16.54 9.63
C ILE A 62 -9.39 -17.14 10.85
N SER A 63 -8.70 -18.03 11.57
CA SER A 63 -9.17 -18.52 12.86
C SER A 63 -8.04 -18.42 13.87
N ALA A 64 -8.37 -17.99 15.08
CA ALA A 64 -7.41 -17.98 16.17
C ALA A 64 -7.31 -19.40 16.76
N PRO A 65 -6.09 -19.92 17.05
CA PRO A 65 -5.95 -21.19 17.73
C PRO A 65 -6.65 -21.18 19.09
N ASN A 66 -7.36 -22.26 19.42
CA ASN A 66 -8.03 -22.42 20.72
C ASN A 66 -7.06 -22.15 21.88
N GLY A 67 -7.47 -21.29 22.83
CA GLY A 67 -6.70 -20.96 24.02
C GLY A 67 -5.63 -19.88 23.81
N THR A 68 -5.73 -19.10 22.73
CA THR A 68 -4.92 -17.89 22.54
C THR A 68 -5.75 -16.64 22.81
N ASP A 69 -5.21 -15.71 23.62
CA ASP A 69 -5.87 -14.42 23.88
C ASP A 69 -5.62 -13.40 22.77
N ASN A 70 -4.65 -13.68 21.89
CA ASN A 70 -4.22 -12.76 20.85
C ASN A 70 -3.94 -13.48 19.53
N LEU A 71 -4.38 -12.86 18.44
CA LEU A 71 -3.95 -13.19 17.09
C LEU A 71 -2.84 -12.22 16.67
N VAL A 72 -1.75 -12.77 16.14
CA VAL A 72 -0.66 -11.97 15.56
C VAL A 72 -0.59 -12.25 14.05
N ALA A 73 -0.80 -11.21 13.26
CA ALA A 73 -0.69 -11.27 11.81
C ALA A 73 0.52 -10.44 11.34
N ASN A 74 1.41 -11.06 10.57
CA ASN A 74 2.56 -10.38 9.96
C ASN A 74 2.37 -10.34 8.45
N VAL A 75 2.42 -9.15 7.88
CA VAL A 75 2.24 -8.91 6.44
C VAL A 75 3.51 -8.24 5.92
N ASP A 76 4.29 -8.98 5.12
CA ASP A 76 5.45 -8.45 4.40
C ASP A 76 4.98 -7.92 3.03
N LEU A 77 4.94 -6.59 2.89
CA LEU A 77 4.52 -5.92 1.67
C LEU A 77 5.75 -5.50 0.87
N ARG A 78 5.86 -6.04 -0.34
CA ARG A 78 6.98 -5.76 -1.24
C ARG A 78 6.50 -5.10 -2.51
N ASN A 79 7.27 -4.10 -2.95
CA ASN A 79 7.07 -3.42 -4.22
C ASN A 79 5.69 -2.75 -4.37
N ILE A 80 5.14 -2.19 -3.29
CA ILE A 80 3.87 -1.45 -3.35
C ILE A 80 4.09 -0.19 -4.17
N ALA A 81 3.36 -0.07 -5.28
CA ALA A 81 3.46 1.04 -6.20
C ALA A 81 2.75 2.27 -5.62
N VAL A 82 3.53 3.28 -5.26
CA VAL A 82 3.04 4.57 -4.76
C VAL A 82 3.14 5.57 -5.89
N ARG A 83 2.00 6.16 -6.29
CA ARG A 83 1.92 7.05 -7.47
C ARG A 83 2.08 8.53 -7.15
N GLU A 84 1.78 8.92 -5.93
CA GLU A 84 1.74 10.31 -5.48
C GLU A 84 2.44 10.39 -4.12
N ALA A 85 3.21 11.45 -3.89
CA ALA A 85 3.79 11.70 -2.58
C ALA A 85 2.66 12.07 -1.60
N GLY A 86 2.82 11.72 -0.32
CA GLY A 86 1.85 12.10 0.70
C GLY A 86 1.71 11.09 1.84
N GLU A 87 0.67 11.31 2.64
CA GLU A 87 0.34 10.49 3.79
C GLU A 87 -0.56 9.31 3.40
N TYR A 88 -0.18 8.12 3.84
CA TYR A 88 -0.94 6.89 3.65
C TYR A 88 -1.36 6.29 4.98
N VAL A 89 -2.55 5.70 5.01
CA VAL A 89 -3.14 5.08 6.18
C VAL A 89 -3.34 3.60 5.95
N ILE A 90 -2.85 2.79 6.89
CA ILE A 90 -3.14 1.35 6.96
C ILE A 90 -4.45 1.16 7.74
N PHE A 91 -5.37 0.39 7.17
CA PHE A 91 -6.65 0.02 7.77
C PHE A 91 -6.73 -1.49 7.94
N LEU A 92 -7.12 -1.93 9.14
CA LEU A 92 -7.52 -3.29 9.42
C LEU A 92 -9.04 -3.34 9.57
N ASN A 93 -9.67 -4.21 8.79
CA ASN A 93 -11.08 -4.56 8.95
C ASN A 93 -11.16 -5.99 9.48
N LEU A 94 -11.90 -6.19 10.57
CA LEU A 94 -12.19 -7.49 11.16
C LEU A 94 -13.70 -7.62 11.30
N ASP A 95 -14.29 -8.66 10.72
CA ASP A 95 -15.73 -8.98 10.76
C ASP A 95 -16.66 -7.85 10.30
N GLY A 96 -16.17 -7.03 9.36
CA GLY A 96 -16.93 -5.90 8.84
C GLY A 96 -17.05 -4.72 9.80
N ALA A 97 -16.32 -4.73 10.93
CA ALA A 97 -16.12 -3.57 11.77
C ALA A 97 -14.91 -2.76 11.25
N PRO A 98 -15.13 -1.65 10.51
CA PRO A 98 -14.04 -0.75 10.15
C PRO A 98 -13.57 -0.05 11.42
N ASN A 99 -12.47 -0.52 12.02
CA ASN A 99 -11.84 0.20 13.11
C ASN A 99 -10.99 1.33 12.52
N GLU A 100 -11.58 2.52 12.37
CA GLU A 100 -10.84 3.77 12.08
C GLU A 100 -9.82 4.11 13.19
N ASP A 101 -9.99 3.54 14.37
CA ASP A 101 -9.16 3.75 15.56
C ASP A 101 -7.72 3.20 15.44
N TRP A 102 -7.43 2.33 14.47
CA TRP A 102 -6.09 1.75 14.27
C TRP A 102 -5.48 2.15 12.93
N SER A 103 -5.36 3.47 12.74
CA SER A 103 -4.69 4.05 11.59
C SER A 103 -3.22 4.35 11.90
N TYR A 104 -2.32 3.81 11.06
CA TYR A 104 -0.91 4.21 11.05
C TYR A 104 -0.64 5.08 9.84
N VAL A 105 -0.12 6.28 10.08
CA VAL A 105 0.24 7.23 9.02
C VAL A 105 1.69 7.01 8.60
N VAL A 106 1.90 6.68 7.33
CA VAL A 106 3.22 6.66 6.70
C VAL A 106 3.35 7.92 5.84
N ASN A 107 4.30 8.79 6.19
CA ASN A 107 4.65 9.93 5.35
C ASN A 107 5.74 9.52 4.35
N LEU A 108 5.40 9.60 3.06
CA LEU A 108 6.33 9.36 1.97
C LEU A 108 6.73 10.70 1.36
N ASP A 109 7.68 11.37 2.00
CA ASP A 109 8.31 12.57 1.46
C ASP A 109 9.22 12.20 0.28
N GLN A 110 9.02 12.86 -0.87
CA GLN A 110 10.01 12.84 -1.94
C GLN A 110 11.11 13.86 -1.61
N LYS A 111 12.30 13.35 -1.27
CA LYS A 111 13.52 14.17 -1.22
C LYS A 111 14.03 14.47 -2.62
#